data_AF-A0A954K7D5-F1
#
_entry.id   AF-A0A954K7D5-F1
#
_cell.length_a   1.000
_cell.length_b   1.000
_cell.length_c   1.000
_cell.angle_alpha   90.00
_cell.angle_beta   90.00
_cell.angle_gamma   90.00
#
_symmetry.space_group_name_H-M   'P 1'
#
loop_
_entity.id
_entity.type
_entity.pdbx_description
1 polymer ?
#
loop_
_entity_poly.entity_id
_entity_poly.type
_entity_poly.pdbx_seq_one_letter_code
_entity_poly.pdbx_strand_id
1 'polypeptide(L)'
;TVNLRESDSRIEFPQIPFEVRNYYHELLRTYVIMGAGNLKDEILQITELLAAADLTPPQVLEFHLQCVELIVKGLGNRSTRHVMSRADLLALEMMVHLGECYQKKQSS
;
A
#
# COMPACT_ATOMS: atom_id res chain seq x y z
N THR A 1 -6.33 6.81 37.55
CA THR A 1 -5.00 6.48 37.00
C THR A 1 -5.23 5.82 35.66
N VAL A 2 -5.13 6.60 34.57
CA VAL A 2 -5.39 6.08 33.22
C VAL A 2 -4.20 5.22 32.81
N ASN A 3 -4.46 3.97 32.42
CA ASN A 3 -3.46 2.98 32.08
C ASN A 3 -2.94 3.27 30.66
N LEU A 4 -1.76 3.87 30.52
CA LEU A 4 -1.12 4.23 29.24
C LEU A 4 -0.49 3.01 28.51
N ARG A 5 -1.12 1.83 28.54
CA ARG A 5 -0.52 0.59 27.98
C ARG A 5 -1.47 -0.29 27.16
N GLU A 6 -2.44 0.29 26.46
CA GLU A 6 -3.22 -0.41 25.45
C GLU A 6 -3.38 0.46 24.20
N SER A 7 -2.35 0.49 23.37
CA SER A 7 -2.44 0.95 21.96
C SER A 7 -1.21 0.47 21.19
N ASP A 8 -0.84 -0.78 21.39
CA ASP A 8 -0.07 -1.52 20.40
C ASP A 8 -1.09 -2.40 19.68
N SER A 9 -1.98 -1.75 18.92
CA SER A 9 -2.88 -2.46 18.01
C SER A 9 -1.97 -3.19 17.04
N ARG A 10 -1.79 -4.50 17.25
CA ARG A 10 -1.19 -5.38 16.24
C ARG A 10 -1.93 -5.05 14.96
N ILE A 11 -1.22 -4.46 14.01
CA ILE A 11 -1.79 -4.13 12.72
C ILE A 11 -2.21 -5.46 12.11
N GLU A 12 -3.49 -5.79 12.22
CA GLU A 12 -4.07 -6.96 11.60
C GLU A 12 -4.22 -6.62 10.12
N PHE A 13 -3.21 -6.99 9.36
CA PHE A 13 -3.31 -6.98 7.91
C PHE A 13 -4.50 -7.87 7.51
N PRO A 14 -5.27 -7.51 6.47
CA PRO A 14 -6.10 -8.49 5.77
C PRO A 14 -5.25 -9.73 5.45
N GLN A 15 -5.86 -10.90 5.28
CA GLN A 15 -5.15 -12.16 4.98
C GLN A 15 -4.50 -12.12 3.59
N ILE A 16 -3.48 -11.29 3.45
CA ILE A 16 -2.69 -11.06 2.24
C ILE A 16 -1.48 -11.99 2.33
N PRO A 17 -1.21 -12.80 1.28
CA PRO A 17 -0.03 -13.65 1.22
C PRO A 17 1.25 -12.86 1.52
N PHE A 18 2.18 -13.49 2.23
CA PHE A 18 3.42 -12.85 2.66
C PHE A 18 4.22 -12.30 1.47
N GLU A 19 4.22 -13.03 0.36
CA GLU A 19 4.92 -12.69 -0.88
C GLU A 19 4.38 -11.39 -1.48
N VAL A 20 3.04 -11.21 -1.48
CA VAL A 20 2.38 -9.99 -1.97
C VAL A 20 2.71 -8.80 -1.07
N ARG A 21 2.70 -9.01 0.25
CA ARG A 21 3.09 -7.99 1.22
C ARG A 21 4.54 -7.56 1.05
N ASN A 22 5.45 -8.52 0.93
CA ASN A 22 6.87 -8.28 0.76
C ASN A 22 7.15 -7.57 -0.57
N TYR A 23 6.52 -8.00 -1.66
CA TYR A 23 6.64 -7.35 -2.97
C TYR A 23 6.19 -5.88 -2.90
N TYR A 24 5.05 -5.61 -2.27
CA TYR A 24 4.56 -4.24 -2.13
C TYR A 24 5.47 -3.34 -1.30
N HIS A 25 6.04 -3.89 -0.22
CA HIS A 25 6.98 -3.14 0.60
C HIS A 25 8.26 -2.77 -0.16
N GLU A 26 8.81 -3.69 -0.96
CA GLU A 26 9.98 -3.39 -1.80
C GLU A 26 9.68 -2.37 -2.90
N LEU A 27 8.46 -2.40 -3.45
CA LEU A 27 7.97 -1.36 -4.35
C LEU A 27 7.96 0.00 -3.63
N LEU A 28 7.36 0.10 -2.45
CA LEU A 28 7.36 1.35 -1.69
C LEU A 28 8.79 1.85 -1.36
N ARG A 29 9.73 0.97 -0.99
CA ARG A 29 11.13 1.38 -0.78
C ARG A 29 11.76 1.93 -2.07
N THR A 30 11.61 1.22 -3.17
CA THR A 30 12.24 1.58 -4.46
C THR A 30 11.71 2.91 -5.00
N TYR A 31 10.41 3.15 -4.90
CA TYR A 31 9.78 4.26 -5.60
C TYR A 31 9.44 5.44 -4.69
N VAL A 32 8.95 5.13 -3.49
CA VAL A 32 8.52 6.14 -2.52
C VAL A 32 9.67 6.58 -1.62
N ILE A 33 10.75 5.79 -1.47
CA ILE A 33 11.97 6.26 -0.79
C ILE A 33 13.04 6.64 -1.81
N MET A 34 13.49 5.70 -2.67
CA MET A 34 14.64 5.93 -3.55
C MET A 34 14.33 6.80 -4.78
N GLY A 35 13.08 6.87 -5.21
CA GLY A 35 12.67 7.76 -6.31
C GLY A 35 13.04 7.26 -7.68
N ALA A 36 13.09 5.95 -7.86
CA ALA A 36 13.12 5.37 -9.19
C ALA A 36 11.89 5.84 -10.00
N GLY A 37 12.08 6.10 -11.29
CA GLY A 37 10.99 6.46 -12.21
C GLY A 37 10.43 5.24 -12.94
N ASN A 38 9.23 5.42 -13.50
CA ASN A 38 8.42 4.43 -14.24
C ASN A 38 8.03 3.19 -13.42
N LEU A 39 6.74 3.10 -13.10
CA LEU A 39 6.19 2.17 -12.12
C LEU A 39 4.99 1.38 -12.63
N LYS A 40 4.59 1.67 -13.87
CA LYS A 40 3.26 1.33 -14.34
C LYS A 40 3.05 -0.18 -14.35
N ASP A 41 4.05 -0.93 -14.80
CA ASP A 41 3.95 -2.39 -14.92
C ASP A 41 3.93 -3.05 -13.53
N GLU A 42 4.73 -2.56 -12.59
CA GLU A 42 4.76 -3.05 -11.21
C GLU A 42 3.46 -2.72 -10.45
N ILE A 43 2.89 -1.52 -10.68
CA ILE A 43 1.59 -1.12 -10.12
C ILE A 43 0.47 -1.99 -10.66
N LEU A 44 0.45 -2.25 -11.97
CA LEU A 44 -0.52 -3.14 -12.58
C LEU A 44 -0.43 -4.54 -11.97
N GLN A 45 0.79 -5.08 -11.89
CA GLN A 45 1.02 -6.42 -11.33
C GLN A 45 0.57 -6.53 -9.87
N ILE A 46 0.95 -5.58 -9.00
CA ILE A 46 0.49 -5.65 -7.60
C ILE A 46 -1.02 -5.48 -7.50
N THR A 47 -1.62 -4.62 -8.33
CA THR A 47 -3.06 -4.41 -8.34
C THR A 47 -3.82 -5.69 -8.70
N GLU A 48 -3.33 -6.44 -9.70
CA GLU A 48 -3.88 -7.75 -10.06
C GLU A 48 -3.74 -8.76 -8.92
N LEU A 49 -2.58 -8.81 -8.25
CA LEU A 49 -2.35 -9.71 -7.11
C LEU A 49 -3.27 -9.38 -5.92
N LEU A 50 -3.49 -8.10 -5.64
CA LEU A 50 -4.37 -7.64 -4.56
C LEU A 50 -5.84 -7.90 -4.89
N ALA A 51 -6.26 -7.72 -6.14
CA ALA A 51 -7.60 -8.07 -6.60
C ALA A 51 -7.85 -9.59 -6.62
N ALA A 52 -6.83 -10.38 -6.94
CA ALA A 52 -6.88 -11.85 -6.89
C ALA A 52 -6.92 -12.40 -5.46
N ALA A 53 -6.45 -11.63 -4.47
CA ALA A 53 -6.58 -11.94 -3.05
C ALA A 53 -7.97 -11.63 -2.46
N ASP A 54 -8.97 -11.34 -3.32
CA ASP A 54 -10.37 -11.00 -2.97
C ASP A 54 -10.49 -9.85 -1.95
N LEU A 55 -9.53 -8.92 -1.95
CA LEU A 55 -9.61 -7.72 -1.14
C LEU A 55 -10.62 -6.75 -1.74
N THR A 56 -11.35 -6.02 -0.91
CA THR A 56 -12.14 -4.87 -1.37
C THR A 56 -11.26 -3.63 -1.56
N PRO A 57 -11.65 -2.64 -2.39
CA PRO A 57 -10.88 -1.40 -2.52
C PRO A 57 -10.53 -0.71 -1.19
N PRO A 58 -11.45 -0.63 -0.19
CA PRO A 58 -11.11 -0.10 1.13
C PRO A 58 -10.01 -0.91 1.86
N GLN A 59 -10.03 -2.24 1.78
CA GLN A 59 -9.01 -3.09 2.39
C GLN A 59 -7.64 -2.91 1.72
N VAL A 60 -7.61 -2.69 0.41
CA VAL A 60 -6.35 -2.39 -0.29
C VAL A 60 -5.79 -1.03 0.12
N LEU A 61 -6.65 -0.02 0.28
CA LEU A 61 -6.22 1.30 0.75
C LEU A 61 -5.72 1.24 2.20
N GLU A 62 -6.40 0.51 3.07
CA GLU A 62 -5.94 0.28 4.45
C GLU A 62 -4.58 -0.41 4.49
N PHE A 63 -4.41 -1.47 3.70
CA PHE A 63 -3.12 -2.15 3.52
C PHE A 63 -2.00 -1.19 3.08
N HIS A 64 -2.29 -0.30 2.12
CA HIS A 64 -1.34 0.71 1.68
C HIS A 64 -0.92 1.65 2.81
N LEU A 65 -1.89 2.21 3.54
CA LEU A 65 -1.64 3.14 4.64
C LEU A 65 -0.79 2.50 5.74
N GLN A 66 -1.08 1.25 6.11
CA GLN A 66 -0.29 0.48 7.07
C GLN A 66 1.17 0.30 6.60
N CYS A 67 1.37 0.01 5.32
CA CYS A 67 2.73 -0.11 4.77
C CYS A 67 3.47 1.24 4.76
N VAL A 68 2.81 2.33 4.38
CA VAL A 68 3.40 3.68 4.39
C VAL A 68 3.80 4.09 5.80
N GLU A 69 2.94 3.84 6.80
CA GLU A 69 3.23 4.12 8.22
C GLU A 69 4.54 3.45 8.68
N LEU A 70 4.73 2.17 8.34
CA LEU A 70 5.94 1.43 8.67
C LEU A 70 7.19 2.04 8.05
N ILE A 71 7.07 2.59 6.84
CA ILE A 71 8.21 3.10 6.06
C ILE A 71 8.58 4.53 6.47
N VAL A 72 7.60 5.35 6.85
CA VAL A 72 7.87 6.71 7.35
C VAL A 72 8.40 6.72 8.77
N LYS A 73 8.23 5.62 9.52
CA LYS A 73 8.73 5.50 10.89
C LYS A 73 10.25 5.67 10.92
N GLY A 74 10.72 6.69 11.62
CA GLY A 74 12.14 7.01 11.76
C GLY A 74 12.70 7.94 10.67
N LEU A 75 11.89 8.41 9.73
CA LEU A 75 12.30 9.45 8.77
C LEU A 75 12.24 10.85 9.40
N GLY A 76 13.15 11.74 8.96
CA GLY A 76 13.09 13.16 9.30
C GLY A 76 11.98 13.90 8.52
N ASN A 77 11.47 14.99 9.08
CA ASN A 77 10.28 15.73 8.57
C ASN A 77 10.27 16.03 7.07
N ARG A 78 11.42 16.41 6.49
CA ARG A 78 11.53 16.69 5.05
C ARG A 78 11.35 15.43 4.21
N SER A 79 11.98 14.33 4.63
CA SER A 79 11.89 13.02 3.96
C SER A 79 10.47 12.46 4.09
N THR A 80 9.85 12.56 5.28
CA THR A 80 8.46 12.15 5.49
C THR A 80 7.51 12.84 4.51
N ARG A 81 7.60 14.16 4.37
CA ARG A 81 6.75 14.91 3.42
C ARG A 81 6.90 14.42 1.99
N HIS A 82 8.14 14.17 1.55
CA HIS A 82 8.42 13.72 0.19
C HIS A 82 7.95 12.28 -0.06
N VAL A 83 8.11 11.40 0.93
CA VAL A 83 7.61 10.02 0.92
C VAL A 83 6.08 10.02 0.86
N MET A 84 5.40 10.77 1.73
CA MET A 84 3.94 10.86 1.73
C MET A 84 3.38 11.32 0.37
N SER A 85 3.93 12.38 -0.23
CA SER A 85 3.45 12.86 -1.53
C SER A 85 3.56 11.81 -2.65
N ARG A 86 4.58 10.94 -2.60
CA ARG A 86 4.74 9.85 -3.57
C ARG A 86 3.82 8.67 -3.26
N ALA A 87 3.62 8.37 -1.98
CA ALA A 87 2.69 7.34 -1.54
C ALA A 87 1.25 7.68 -1.94
N ASP A 88 0.84 8.94 -1.76
CA ASP A 88 -0.50 9.41 -2.14
C ASP A 88 -0.76 9.24 -3.65
N LEU A 89 0.23 9.58 -4.49
CA LEU A 89 0.13 9.39 -5.95
C LEU A 89 0.03 7.91 -6.32
N LEU A 90 0.85 7.06 -5.70
CA LEU A 90 0.80 5.62 -5.89
C LEU A 90 -0.56 5.04 -5.48
N ALA A 91 -1.14 5.51 -4.37
CA ALA A 91 -2.46 5.09 -3.93
C ALA A 91 -3.54 5.44 -4.96
N LEU A 92 -3.51 6.65 -5.51
CA LEU A 92 -4.45 7.07 -6.56
C LEU A 92 -4.34 6.20 -7.82
N GLU A 93 -3.13 5.95 -8.30
CA GLU A 93 -2.89 5.12 -9.49
C GLU A 93 -3.36 3.68 -9.26
N MET A 94 -3.04 3.10 -8.10
CA MET A 94 -3.51 1.77 -7.71
C MET A 94 -5.04 1.68 -7.61
N MET A 95 -5.70 2.70 -7.06
CA MET A 95 -7.17 2.73 -6.96
C MET A 95 -7.84 2.78 -8.34
N VAL A 96 -7.27 3.50 -9.31
CA VAL A 96 -7.76 3.53 -10.69
C VAL A 96 -7.70 2.12 -11.30
N HIS A 97 -6.55 1.46 -11.21
CA HIS A 97 -6.37 0.12 -11.77
C HIS A 97 -7.22 -0.95 -11.06
N LEU A 98 -7.42 -0.84 -9.75
CA LEU A 98 -8.34 -1.73 -9.02
C LEU A 98 -9.76 -1.61 -9.56
N GLY A 99 -10.23 -0.38 -9.83
CA GLY A 99 -11.53 -0.14 -10.43
C GLY A 99 -11.69 -0.88 -11.77
N GLU A 100 -10.67 -0.83 -12.63
CA GLU A 100 -10.63 -1.55 -13.90
C GLU A 100 -10.66 -3.08 -13.71
N CYS A 101 -9.92 -3.61 -12.74
CA CYS A 101 -9.92 -5.04 -12.40
C CYS A 101 -11.30 -5.51 -11.94
N TYR A 102 -11.96 -4.77 -11.05
CA TYR A 102 -13.30 -5.14 -10.56
C TYR A 102 -14.37 -5.02 -11.64
N GLN A 103 -14.27 -4.04 -12.53
CA GLN A 103 -15.18 -3.91 -13.66
C GLN A 103 -15.07 -5.11 -14.62
N LYS A 104 -13.85 -5.55 -14.95
CA LYS A 104 -13.61 -6.75 -15.77
C LYS A 104 -14.16 -8.02 -15.13
N LYS A 105 -13.99 -8.19 -13.81
CA LYS A 105 -14.50 -9.35 -13.05
C LYS A 105 -16.03 -9.42 -13.02
N GLN A 106 -16.73 -8.27 -13.06
CA GLN A 106 -18.20 -8.21 -13.13
C GLN A 106 -18.76 -8.44 -14.54
N SER A 107 -17.93 -8.36 -15.58
CA SER A 107 -18.33 -8.48 -16.98
C SER A 107 -17.92 -9.82 -17.63
N SER A 108 -17.26 -10.70 -16.86
CA SER A 108 -16.90 -12.08 -17.21
C SER A 108 -17.82 -13.07 -16.51
#